data_AF-A0A817FGX4-F1
#
_entry.id   AF-A0A817FGX4-F1
#
_cell.length_a   1.000
_cell.length_b   1.000
_cell.length_c   1.000
_cell.angle_alpha   90.00
_cell.angle_beta   90.00
_cell.angle_gamma   90.00
#
_symmetry.space_group_name_H-M   'P 1'
#
loop_
_entity.id
_entity.type
_entity.pdbx_description
1 polymer ?
#
loop_
_entity_poly.entity_id
_entity_poly.type
_entity_poly.pdbx_seq_one_letter_code
_entity_poly.pdbx_strand_id
1 'polypeptide(L)'
;MLSLIIYFLIILLNSTCYCRFHSRFHHISINENEISPRHLLSFNLINSIKSYQLVSTNVQLHKYFSIENQTNLYAIQSLDREYLCSEQFCSCTIQCSIQLKILSQPEHQIIFVNITINALNDNLHYFRSNEIQIHIPENTNIQHRQCYRIPNVDDKDLSETNQFIYELIGNGSEKFEIDQTIGNDLCLRIKNHPLDREERDQYDHLWLIVTDKQQQQAKMKLHIQVLDVNDNSPKFLTNLTKISVNETFTGKEKKTFFFPFKYSFYFVGELTCFQAYDPDEGNNGRIIYSFDHFDDKLTQFLYLNNETGCLFIIQSLLLTSIDLIPLLQLNNHLLLTIRAQAYGPHFSSNIHSKSSRPFNTNEVKEMLEQLIQQIIDRQNEYDCDKCTQLSKDLSQIIKDAMKSLNYERYKYVIQVVLGQCQDDNLMMTCRCLWDIETDNYASYVYSNTKIFCAVTVFGLFYY
;
A
#
# COMPACT_ATOMS: atom_id res chain seq x y z
N MET A 1 -88.20 -30.10 17.23
CA MET A 1 -87.05 -29.72 16.38
C MET A 1 -85.82 -29.73 17.29
N LEU A 2 -84.86 -30.61 16.97
CA LEU A 2 -83.51 -30.77 17.56
C LEU A 2 -83.39 -31.19 19.04
N SER A 3 -83.30 -32.50 19.22
CA SER A 3 -82.73 -33.19 20.37
C SER A 3 -81.22 -32.95 20.47
N LEU A 4 -80.78 -32.28 21.54
CA LEU A 4 -79.36 -32.26 21.94
C LEU A 4 -79.12 -33.44 22.89
N ILE A 5 -78.57 -34.53 22.37
CA ILE A 5 -78.08 -35.66 23.17
C ILE A 5 -76.62 -35.37 23.51
N ILE A 6 -76.37 -35.05 24.78
CA ILE A 6 -75.02 -34.92 25.34
C ILE A 6 -74.54 -36.34 25.66
N TYR A 7 -73.60 -36.86 24.87
CA TYR A 7 -72.88 -38.09 25.22
C TYR A 7 -71.83 -37.78 26.28
N PHE A 8 -72.09 -38.19 27.53
CA PHE A 8 -71.04 -38.42 28.52
C PHE A 8 -70.26 -39.68 28.13
N LEU A 9 -68.99 -39.53 27.76
CA LEU A 9 -68.09 -40.67 27.64
C LEU A 9 -67.67 -41.10 29.06
N ILE A 10 -68.43 -42.02 29.64
CA ILE A 10 -68.05 -42.75 30.85
C ILE A 10 -66.99 -43.78 30.44
N ILE A 11 -65.72 -43.51 30.71
CA ILE A 11 -64.67 -44.52 30.59
C ILE A 11 -64.75 -45.40 31.85
N LEU A 12 -65.39 -46.55 31.70
CA LEU A 12 -65.27 -47.66 32.64
C LEU A 12 -63.80 -48.11 32.68
N LEU A 13 -63.12 -47.82 33.78
CA LEU A 13 -61.82 -48.40 34.11
C LEU A 13 -62.02 -49.87 34.48
N ASN A 14 -62.12 -50.73 33.47
CA ASN A 14 -61.95 -52.16 33.68
C ASN A 14 -60.47 -52.45 33.93
N SER A 15 -60.24 -52.99 35.12
CA SER A 15 -58.98 -53.49 35.64
C SER A 15 -58.43 -54.65 34.79
N THR A 16 -57.57 -54.34 33.84
CA THR A 16 -56.52 -55.26 33.34
C THR A 16 -55.25 -54.46 33.04
N CYS A 17 -54.13 -54.92 33.62
CA CYS A 17 -52.76 -54.40 33.56
C CYS A 17 -52.46 -53.30 32.52
N TYR A 18 -52.24 -52.06 33.00
CA TYR A 18 -51.56 -51.03 32.21
C TYR A 18 -50.10 -51.44 31.98
N CYS A 19 -49.78 -51.84 30.74
CA CYS A 19 -48.40 -51.91 30.30
C CYS A 19 -47.82 -50.49 30.27
N ARG A 20 -47.03 -50.17 31.30
CA ARG A 20 -46.20 -48.98 31.39
C ARG A 20 -45.15 -49.07 30.28
N PHE A 21 -45.25 -48.23 29.25
CA PHE A 21 -44.14 -48.05 28.31
C PHE A 21 -42.90 -47.65 29.10
N HIS A 22 -41.75 -48.26 28.76
CA HIS A 22 -40.50 -48.02 29.47
C HIS A 22 -40.00 -46.57 29.31
N SER A 23 -40.47 -45.83 28.30
CA SER A 23 -40.46 -44.36 28.24
C SER A 23 -41.47 -43.89 27.20
N ARG A 24 -42.25 -42.82 27.47
CA ARG A 24 -43.11 -42.16 26.45
C ARG A 24 -42.35 -41.17 25.56
N PHE A 25 -41.08 -40.95 25.88
CA PHE A 25 -40.17 -40.03 25.22
C PHE A 25 -38.95 -40.80 24.78
N HIS A 26 -38.63 -40.74 23.51
CA HIS A 26 -37.40 -41.28 22.95
C HIS A 26 -36.58 -40.15 22.36
N HIS A 27 -35.27 -40.19 22.57
CA HIS A 27 -34.32 -39.26 21.98
C HIS A 27 -33.37 -40.03 21.09
N ILE A 28 -33.24 -39.60 19.84
CA ILE A 28 -32.40 -40.22 18.83
C ILE A 28 -31.49 -39.13 18.27
N SER A 29 -30.24 -39.48 18.00
CA SER A 29 -29.28 -38.61 17.32
C SER A 29 -28.79 -39.33 16.08
N ILE A 30 -28.84 -38.64 14.95
CA ILE A 30 -28.36 -39.11 13.64
C ILE A 30 -27.52 -38.01 13.02
N ASN A 31 -26.51 -38.40 12.24
CA ASN A 31 -25.81 -37.43 11.42
C ASN A 31 -26.65 -37.12 10.18
N GLU A 32 -26.54 -35.89 9.67
CA GLU A 32 -27.10 -35.60 8.35
C GLU A 32 -26.44 -36.42 7.25
N ASN A 33 -27.11 -36.51 6.10
CA ASN A 33 -26.62 -37.24 4.93
C ASN A 33 -26.27 -38.73 5.18
N GLU A 34 -26.76 -39.32 6.28
CA GLU A 34 -26.68 -40.76 6.54
C GLU A 34 -27.41 -41.58 5.45
N ILE A 35 -26.81 -42.72 5.10
CA ILE A 35 -27.37 -43.65 4.12
C ILE A 35 -28.74 -44.13 4.59
N SER A 36 -29.75 -43.96 3.72
CA SER A 36 -31.14 -44.35 3.96
C SER A 36 -31.52 -45.60 3.12
N PRO A 37 -32.43 -46.48 3.61
CA PRO A 37 -33.19 -46.35 4.84
C PRO A 37 -32.37 -46.71 6.11
N ARG A 38 -32.51 -45.88 7.15
CA ARG A 38 -31.82 -46.02 8.45
C ARG A 38 -32.84 -46.41 9.52
N HIS A 39 -32.61 -47.52 10.19
CA HIS A 39 -33.42 -47.94 11.34
C HIS A 39 -33.16 -47.01 12.53
N LEU A 40 -34.22 -46.41 13.08
CA LEU A 40 -34.12 -45.46 14.21
C LEU A 40 -34.55 -46.09 15.53
N LEU A 41 -35.70 -46.76 15.57
CA LEU A 41 -36.29 -47.25 16.80
C LEU A 41 -37.23 -48.44 16.54
N SER A 42 -37.13 -49.48 17.36
CA SER A 42 -38.11 -50.58 17.39
C SER A 42 -39.05 -50.39 18.57
N PHE A 43 -40.36 -50.45 18.33
CA PHE A 43 -41.37 -50.45 19.38
C PHE A 43 -41.60 -51.88 19.86
N ASN A 44 -41.28 -52.14 21.12
CA ASN A 44 -41.50 -53.47 21.73
C ASN A 44 -43.00 -53.80 21.79
N LEU A 45 -43.40 -54.89 21.12
CA LEU A 45 -44.73 -55.48 21.19
C LEU A 45 -44.90 -56.26 22.50
N ILE A 46 -45.22 -55.57 23.59
CA ILE A 46 -45.68 -56.25 24.80
C ILE A 46 -47.21 -56.29 24.71
N ASN A 47 -47.74 -57.48 24.42
CA ASN A 47 -49.12 -57.85 24.09
C ASN A 47 -49.53 -57.64 22.62
N SER A 48 -50.11 -58.69 22.04
CA SER A 48 -50.05 -59.09 20.63
C SER A 48 -50.98 -58.37 19.64
N ILE A 49 -51.37 -57.10 19.86
CA ILE A 49 -52.10 -56.30 18.85
C ILE A 49 -51.81 -54.80 19.05
N LYS A 50 -50.54 -54.37 18.91
CA LYS A 50 -50.21 -52.94 18.85
C LYS A 50 -49.69 -52.60 17.47
N SER A 51 -50.39 -51.72 16.76
CA SER A 51 -49.89 -51.07 15.56
C SER A 51 -49.53 -49.63 15.88
N TYR A 52 -48.44 -49.15 15.28
CA TYR A 52 -47.99 -47.77 15.43
C TYR A 52 -48.18 -47.01 14.12
N GLN A 53 -48.74 -45.81 14.21
CA GLN A 53 -48.93 -44.91 13.08
C GLN A 53 -48.24 -43.59 13.37
N LEU A 54 -47.50 -43.08 12.37
CA LEU A 54 -46.94 -41.74 12.43
C LEU A 54 -48.08 -40.72 12.33
N VAL A 55 -48.19 -39.85 13.33
CA VAL A 55 -49.18 -38.77 13.41
C VAL A 55 -48.41 -37.46 13.65
N SER A 56 -47.49 -37.16 12.73
CA SER A 56 -46.67 -35.95 12.83
C SER A 56 -47.54 -34.70 12.74
N THR A 57 -47.18 -33.64 13.47
CA THR A 57 -47.84 -32.33 13.35
C THR A 57 -47.55 -31.67 12.00
N ASN A 58 -46.47 -32.08 11.32
CA ASN A 58 -46.13 -31.60 9.99
C ASN A 58 -46.18 -32.76 8.99
N VAL A 59 -47.18 -32.73 8.10
CA VAL A 59 -47.46 -33.79 7.12
C VAL A 59 -46.28 -33.99 6.15
N GLN A 60 -45.45 -32.96 5.92
CA GLN A 60 -44.30 -33.08 5.02
C GLN A 60 -43.19 -33.99 5.58
N LEU A 61 -43.14 -34.21 6.89
CA LEU A 61 -42.19 -35.13 7.53
C LEU A 61 -42.46 -36.61 7.20
N HIS A 62 -43.66 -36.95 6.70
CA HIS A 62 -43.96 -38.31 6.24
C HIS A 62 -43.13 -38.73 5.01
N LYS A 63 -42.48 -37.79 4.32
CA LYS A 63 -41.54 -38.09 3.23
C LYS A 63 -40.22 -38.67 3.75
N TYR A 64 -39.82 -38.28 4.96
CA TYR A 64 -38.53 -38.65 5.54
C TYR A 64 -38.63 -39.82 6.50
N PHE A 65 -39.79 -40.01 7.15
CA PHE A 65 -39.97 -41.04 8.18
C PHE A 65 -41.15 -41.96 7.88
N SER A 66 -40.94 -43.27 8.05
CA SER A 66 -41.98 -44.28 7.91
C SER A 66 -41.95 -45.28 9.07
N ILE A 67 -43.09 -45.91 9.34
CA ILE A 67 -43.16 -47.04 10.26
C ILE A 67 -43.41 -48.30 9.42
N GLU A 68 -42.42 -49.19 9.38
CA GLU A 68 -42.52 -50.48 8.68
C GLU A 68 -42.91 -51.60 9.65
N ASN A 69 -43.60 -52.61 9.12
CA ASN A 69 -44.08 -53.78 9.86
C ASN A 69 -44.90 -53.44 11.10
N GLN A 70 -45.50 -52.24 11.11
CA GLN A 70 -46.28 -51.68 12.22
C GLN A 70 -45.49 -51.52 13.53
N THR A 71 -44.15 -51.66 13.54
CA THR A 71 -43.34 -51.71 14.77
C THR A 71 -42.02 -50.94 14.70
N ASN A 72 -41.47 -50.67 13.53
CA ASN A 72 -40.13 -50.11 13.41
C ASN A 72 -40.15 -48.76 12.70
N LEU A 73 -39.57 -47.75 13.33
CA LEU A 73 -39.41 -46.41 12.76
C LEU A 73 -38.11 -46.35 11.94
N TYR A 74 -38.22 -45.92 10.69
CA TYR A 74 -37.11 -45.71 9.77
C TYR A 74 -37.05 -44.26 9.29
N ALA A 75 -35.84 -43.75 9.08
CA ALA A 75 -35.62 -42.65 8.16
C ALA A 75 -35.45 -43.25 6.75
N ILE A 76 -36.35 -42.94 5.83
CA ILE A 76 -36.41 -43.54 4.49
C ILE A 76 -35.72 -42.69 3.42
N GLN A 77 -35.43 -41.43 3.73
CA GLN A 77 -34.70 -40.50 2.86
C GLN A 77 -33.58 -39.84 3.67
N SER A 78 -32.47 -39.51 3.00
CA SER A 78 -31.39 -38.75 3.61
C SER A 78 -31.91 -37.40 4.09
N LEU A 79 -31.44 -37.00 5.27
CA LEU A 79 -31.82 -35.76 5.93
C LEU A 79 -30.67 -34.78 5.77
N ASP A 80 -30.95 -33.62 5.21
CA ASP A 80 -30.01 -32.50 5.03
C ASP A 80 -30.41 -31.38 5.99
N ARG A 81 -29.55 -31.04 6.94
CA ARG A 81 -29.89 -30.16 8.07
C ARG A 81 -30.22 -28.75 7.57
N GLU A 82 -29.46 -28.25 6.62
CA GLU A 82 -29.58 -26.90 6.03
C GLU A 82 -30.92 -26.76 5.31
N TYR A 83 -31.29 -27.75 4.48
CA TYR A 83 -32.60 -27.79 3.84
C TYR A 83 -33.73 -27.86 4.87
N LEU A 84 -33.62 -28.73 5.88
CA LEU A 84 -34.65 -28.89 6.91
C LEU A 84 -34.85 -27.64 7.76
N CYS A 85 -33.78 -26.88 8.02
CA CYS A 85 -33.84 -25.59 8.68
C CYS A 85 -34.45 -24.51 7.79
N SER A 86 -34.17 -24.51 6.48
CA SER A 86 -34.75 -23.57 5.53
C SER A 86 -36.27 -23.72 5.40
N GLU A 87 -36.75 -24.96 5.46
CA GLU A 87 -38.18 -25.32 5.47
C GLU A 87 -38.82 -25.21 6.87
N GLN A 88 -38.09 -24.66 7.87
CA GLN A 88 -38.57 -24.42 9.24
C GLN A 88 -39.02 -25.69 9.98
N PHE A 89 -38.51 -26.88 9.61
CA PHE A 89 -38.82 -28.12 10.34
C PHE A 89 -38.08 -28.22 11.69
N CYS A 90 -36.99 -27.49 11.86
CA CYS A 90 -36.21 -27.41 13.08
C CYS A 90 -35.52 -26.03 13.22
N SER A 91 -34.93 -25.74 14.39
CA SER A 91 -34.19 -24.49 14.63
C SER A 91 -32.68 -24.67 14.49
N CYS A 92 -32.05 -24.02 13.51
CA CYS A 92 -30.60 -24.04 13.31
C CYS A 92 -29.83 -23.09 14.24
N THR A 93 -30.48 -22.31 15.10
CA THR A 93 -29.77 -21.34 15.97
C THR A 93 -29.07 -22.00 17.16
N ILE A 94 -29.51 -23.19 17.58
CA ILE A 94 -28.94 -23.92 18.73
C ILE A 94 -28.75 -25.39 18.38
N GLN A 95 -29.83 -26.08 17.95
CA GLN A 95 -29.80 -27.50 17.62
C GLN A 95 -31.01 -27.87 16.74
N CYS A 96 -30.75 -28.44 15.55
CA CYS A 96 -31.82 -28.93 14.70
C CYS A 96 -32.40 -30.22 15.31
N SER A 97 -33.64 -30.13 15.80
CA SER A 97 -34.39 -31.27 16.33
C SER A 97 -35.78 -31.36 15.71
N ILE A 98 -36.16 -32.56 15.29
CA ILE A 98 -37.45 -32.90 14.71
C ILE A 98 -38.25 -33.70 15.75
N GLN A 99 -39.44 -33.19 16.09
CA GLN A 99 -40.34 -33.87 17.01
C GLN A 99 -41.41 -34.66 16.25
N LEU A 100 -41.35 -35.99 16.32
CA LEU A 100 -42.38 -36.88 15.79
C LEU A 100 -43.35 -37.31 16.90
N LYS A 101 -44.63 -37.44 16.52
CA LYS A 101 -45.67 -38.03 17.38
C LYS A 101 -46.15 -39.32 16.74
N ILE A 102 -46.16 -40.39 17.51
CA ILE A 102 -46.53 -41.73 17.06
C ILE A 102 -47.73 -42.19 17.90
N LEU A 103 -48.79 -42.59 17.22
CA LEU A 103 -50.01 -43.07 17.84
C LEU A 103 -49.95 -44.60 17.92
N SER A 104 -50.12 -45.14 19.12
CA SER A 104 -50.38 -46.56 19.31
C SER A 104 -51.87 -46.85 19.16
N GLN A 105 -52.21 -47.92 18.44
CA GLN A 105 -53.56 -48.45 18.34
C GLN A 105 -53.63 -49.84 18.98
N PRO A 106 -54.75 -50.20 19.64
CA PRO A 106 -55.98 -49.40 19.83
C PRO A 106 -55.96 -48.47 21.05
N GLU A 107 -54.90 -48.49 21.87
CA GLU A 107 -54.85 -47.78 23.16
C GLU A 107 -54.81 -46.23 23.03
N HIS A 108 -54.67 -45.70 21.81
CA HIS A 108 -54.57 -44.28 21.49
C HIS A 108 -53.51 -43.53 22.32
N GLN A 109 -52.39 -44.18 22.65
CA GLN A 109 -51.31 -43.52 23.37
C GLN A 109 -50.39 -42.78 22.39
N ILE A 110 -49.96 -41.58 22.78
CA ILE A 110 -49.00 -40.79 22.00
C ILE A 110 -47.59 -41.02 22.56
N ILE A 111 -46.69 -41.44 21.67
CA ILE A 111 -45.25 -41.55 21.91
C ILE A 111 -44.57 -40.37 21.22
N PHE A 112 -43.70 -39.68 21.95
CA PHE A 112 -42.90 -38.57 21.41
C PHE A 112 -41.50 -39.07 21.09
N VAL A 113 -41.06 -38.85 19.85
CA VAL A 113 -39.69 -39.15 19.42
C VAL A 113 -39.04 -37.84 19.00
N ASN A 114 -37.98 -37.45 19.71
CA ASN A 114 -37.15 -36.30 19.35
C ASN A 114 -35.92 -36.79 18.59
N ILE A 115 -35.77 -36.35 17.35
CA ILE A 115 -34.64 -36.71 16.48
C ILE A 115 -33.76 -35.48 16.35
N THR A 116 -32.53 -35.59 16.84
CA THR A 116 -31.50 -34.56 16.70
C THR A 116 -30.64 -34.86 15.48
N ILE A 117 -30.53 -33.88 14.59
CA ILE A 117 -29.72 -33.97 13.39
C ILE A 117 -28.39 -33.28 13.68
N ASN A 118 -27.33 -34.07 13.75
CA ASN A 118 -25.98 -33.55 13.93
C ASN A 118 -25.49 -33.03 12.58
N ALA A 119 -24.97 -31.80 12.57
CA ALA A 119 -24.32 -31.23 11.41
C ALA A 119 -23.05 -32.03 11.07
N LEU A 120 -22.90 -32.41 9.81
CA LEU A 120 -21.64 -32.76 9.21
C LEU A 120 -21.09 -31.49 8.54
N ASN A 121 -19.78 -31.30 8.55
CA ASN A 121 -19.15 -30.19 7.83
C ASN A 121 -19.02 -30.61 6.36
N ASP A 122 -20.11 -30.50 5.61
CA ASP A 122 -20.15 -30.88 4.19
C ASP A 122 -19.99 -29.70 3.23
N ASN A 123 -19.87 -28.47 3.76
CA ASN A 123 -19.54 -27.30 2.96
C ASN A 123 -18.03 -27.12 2.81
N LEU A 124 -17.59 -27.13 1.54
CA LEU A 124 -16.21 -26.85 1.19
C LEU A 124 -15.86 -25.40 1.58
N HIS A 125 -14.87 -25.25 2.45
CA HIS A 125 -14.24 -23.97 2.76
C HIS A 125 -13.79 -23.27 1.46
N TYR A 126 -14.20 -22.03 1.25
CA TYR A 126 -13.77 -21.25 0.09
C TYR A 126 -13.31 -19.84 0.47
N PHE A 127 -12.31 -19.36 -0.25
CA PHE A 127 -11.99 -17.95 -0.24
C PHE A 127 -12.96 -17.21 -1.15
N ARG A 128 -13.42 -16.02 -0.74
CA ARG A 128 -14.23 -15.13 -1.62
C ARG A 128 -13.50 -14.77 -2.92
N SER A 129 -12.18 -14.85 -2.91
CA SER A 129 -11.32 -14.58 -4.07
C SER A 129 -10.20 -15.61 -4.11
N ASN A 130 -9.92 -16.13 -5.31
CA ASN A 130 -8.91 -17.17 -5.50
C ASN A 130 -7.47 -16.59 -5.53
N GLU A 131 -7.33 -15.27 -5.59
CA GLU A 131 -6.05 -14.57 -5.60
C GLU A 131 -6.12 -13.22 -4.90
N ILE A 132 -4.96 -12.75 -4.43
CA ILE A 132 -4.80 -11.43 -3.81
C ILE A 132 -3.43 -10.84 -4.18
N GLN A 133 -3.39 -9.52 -4.38
CA GLN A 133 -2.17 -8.74 -4.59
C GLN A 133 -1.77 -8.01 -3.31
N ILE A 134 -0.49 -8.11 -2.94
CA ILE A 134 0.06 -7.53 -1.72
C ILE A 134 1.32 -6.77 -2.10
N HIS A 135 1.44 -5.53 -1.63
CA HIS A 135 2.61 -4.68 -1.88
C HIS A 135 3.36 -4.45 -0.57
N ILE A 136 4.65 -4.75 -0.54
CA ILE A 136 5.48 -4.71 0.68
C ILE A 136 6.75 -3.91 0.39
N PRO A 137 6.98 -2.76 1.04
CA PRO A 137 8.25 -2.04 0.96
C PRO A 137 9.41 -2.89 1.48
N GLU A 138 10.55 -2.91 0.80
CA GLU A 138 11.70 -3.71 1.22
C GLU A 138 12.29 -3.29 2.57
N ASN A 139 12.17 -2.01 2.91
CA ASN A 139 12.56 -1.47 4.22
C ASN A 139 11.58 -1.81 5.37
N THR A 140 10.60 -2.70 5.15
CA THR A 140 9.66 -3.12 6.18
C THR A 140 10.40 -3.80 7.34
N ASN A 141 10.31 -3.21 8.53
CA ASN A 141 10.97 -3.75 9.72
C ASN A 141 10.30 -5.05 10.20
N ILE A 142 11.07 -6.13 10.18
CA ILE A 142 10.66 -7.47 10.64
C ILE A 142 10.22 -7.45 12.11
N GLN A 143 10.84 -6.62 12.96
CA GLN A 143 10.53 -6.54 14.39
C GLN A 143 9.19 -5.85 14.67
N HIS A 144 8.72 -4.99 13.77
CA HIS A 144 7.49 -4.22 13.99
C HIS A 144 6.23 -5.05 13.79
N ARG A 145 6.35 -6.35 13.47
CA ARG A 145 5.23 -7.29 13.24
C ARG A 145 4.15 -6.68 12.33
N GLN A 146 4.57 -5.87 11.35
CA GLN A 146 3.70 -5.18 10.42
C GLN A 146 2.81 -6.20 9.72
N CYS A 147 1.51 -5.90 9.64
CA CYS A 147 0.52 -6.83 9.15
C CYS A 147 0.02 -6.46 7.76
N TYR A 148 0.14 -7.40 6.82
CA TYR A 148 -0.51 -7.32 5.51
C TYR A 148 -1.75 -8.21 5.54
N ARG A 149 -2.94 -7.58 5.57
CA ARG A 149 -4.21 -8.29 5.79
C ARG A 149 -4.55 -9.19 4.60
N ILE A 150 -4.97 -10.40 4.93
CA ILE A 150 -5.48 -11.39 3.98
C ILE A 150 -6.90 -11.76 4.43
N PRO A 151 -7.89 -11.82 3.51
CA PRO A 151 -9.23 -12.26 3.81
C PRO A 151 -9.22 -13.67 4.41
N ASN A 152 -10.03 -13.88 5.44
CA ASN A 152 -10.21 -15.21 6.00
C ASN A 152 -11.11 -16.07 5.10
N VAL A 153 -11.12 -17.38 5.35
CA VAL A 153 -11.98 -18.33 4.67
C VAL A 153 -13.43 -18.11 5.15
N ASP A 154 -14.38 -18.08 4.21
CA ASP A 154 -15.79 -18.18 4.56
C ASP A 154 -16.16 -19.65 4.73
N ASP A 155 -16.74 -19.98 5.87
CA ASP A 155 -17.29 -21.30 6.16
C ASP A 155 -18.71 -21.12 6.73
N LYS A 156 -19.70 -21.68 6.02
CA LYS A 156 -21.12 -21.51 6.35
C LYS A 156 -21.55 -22.34 7.56
N ASP A 157 -20.72 -23.28 7.99
CA ASP A 157 -21.00 -24.19 9.10
C ASP A 157 -20.32 -23.76 10.41
N LEU A 158 -19.74 -22.55 10.43
CA LEU A 158 -18.93 -22.03 11.53
C LEU A 158 -19.69 -21.91 12.86
N SER A 159 -19.35 -22.78 13.79
CA SER A 159 -19.25 -22.43 15.20
C SER A 159 -17.82 -21.96 15.52
N GLU A 160 -17.66 -21.13 16.55
CA GLU A 160 -16.43 -20.41 16.98
C GLU A 160 -15.19 -21.29 17.31
N THR A 161 -15.19 -22.59 17.00
CA THR A 161 -14.19 -23.58 17.48
C THR A 161 -13.41 -24.31 16.38
N ASN A 162 -13.60 -23.93 15.11
CA ASN A 162 -12.83 -24.49 14.00
C ASN A 162 -11.38 -23.95 14.03
N GLN A 163 -10.47 -24.80 14.49
CA GLN A 163 -9.02 -24.56 14.42
C GLN A 163 -8.55 -24.84 13.00
N PHE A 164 -8.33 -23.77 12.23
CA PHE A 164 -7.71 -23.86 10.91
C PHE A 164 -6.19 -23.89 11.02
N ILE A 165 -5.57 -24.74 10.21
CA ILE A 165 -4.12 -24.78 10.00
C ILE A 165 -3.83 -24.06 8.69
N TYR A 166 -2.99 -23.03 8.76
CA TYR A 166 -2.59 -22.24 7.61
C TYR A 166 -1.15 -22.58 7.23
N GLU A 167 -0.93 -22.83 5.96
CA GLU A 167 0.38 -23.15 5.41
C GLU A 167 0.63 -22.31 4.16
N LEU A 168 1.82 -21.70 4.08
CA LEU A 168 2.31 -21.07 2.86
C LEU A 168 3.19 -22.06 2.13
N ILE A 169 2.86 -22.35 0.87
CA ILE A 169 3.68 -23.20 0.01
C ILE A 169 4.13 -22.44 -1.23
N GLY A 170 5.24 -22.90 -1.80
CA GLY A 170 5.80 -22.37 -3.04
C GLY A 170 7.14 -21.65 -2.84
N ASN A 171 7.67 -21.13 -3.95
CA ASN A 171 9.01 -20.55 -3.98
C ASN A 171 9.02 -19.16 -3.31
N GLY A 172 9.76 -19.03 -2.21
CA GLY A 172 9.82 -17.82 -1.38
C GLY A 172 8.94 -17.85 -0.14
N SER A 173 8.25 -18.97 0.13
CA SER A 173 7.37 -19.12 1.29
C SER A 173 8.11 -19.00 2.61
N GLU A 174 9.40 -19.33 2.63
CA GLU A 174 10.29 -19.22 3.80
C GLU A 174 10.51 -17.79 4.29
N LYS A 175 10.28 -16.78 3.43
CA LYS A 175 10.37 -15.35 3.74
C LYS A 175 9.12 -14.81 4.43
N PHE A 176 8.05 -15.59 4.54
CA PHE A 176 6.75 -15.14 5.05
C PHE A 176 6.17 -16.08 6.10
N GLU A 177 5.26 -15.54 6.91
CA GLU A 177 4.43 -16.30 7.84
C GLU A 177 3.02 -15.73 7.92
N ILE A 178 2.06 -16.59 8.31
CA ILE A 178 0.69 -16.19 8.59
C ILE A 178 0.49 -16.20 10.11
N ASP A 179 0.00 -15.10 10.64
CA ASP A 179 -0.42 -14.98 12.03
C ASP A 179 -1.93 -14.73 12.14
N GLN A 180 -2.56 -15.34 13.14
CA GLN A 180 -4.01 -15.30 13.39
C GLN A 180 -4.40 -14.22 14.42
N THR A 181 -3.57 -13.20 14.62
CA THR A 181 -3.66 -12.35 15.81
C THR A 181 -4.58 -11.13 15.72
N ILE A 182 -5.16 -10.80 14.56
CA ILE A 182 -5.79 -9.49 14.34
C ILE A 182 -7.24 -9.63 13.83
N GLY A 183 -8.18 -9.81 14.77
CA GLY A 183 -9.61 -9.84 14.46
C GLY A 183 -10.03 -11.11 13.70
N ASN A 184 -10.99 -10.97 12.77
CA ASN A 184 -11.44 -12.07 11.89
C ASN A 184 -10.52 -12.28 10.67
N ASP A 185 -9.57 -11.37 10.40
CA ASP A 185 -8.70 -11.41 9.21
C ASP A 185 -7.35 -12.07 9.51
N LEU A 186 -6.74 -12.64 8.47
CA LEU A 186 -5.40 -13.23 8.54
C LEU A 186 -4.33 -12.16 8.33
N CYS A 187 -3.18 -12.38 8.95
CA CYS A 187 -2.07 -11.46 8.88
C CYS A 187 -0.85 -12.09 8.21
N LEU A 188 -0.48 -11.65 7.02
CA LEU A 188 0.81 -11.99 6.41
C LEU A 188 1.91 -11.09 6.98
N ARG A 189 3.03 -11.71 7.34
CA ARG A 189 4.23 -11.03 7.84
C ARG A 189 5.49 -11.54 7.18
N ILE A 190 6.53 -10.71 7.21
CA ILE A 190 7.88 -11.08 6.81
C ILE A 190 8.51 -11.90 7.94
N LYS A 191 9.23 -12.96 7.57
CA LYS A 191 9.83 -13.93 8.49
C LYS A 191 11.34 -14.01 8.28
N ASN A 192 12.08 -14.03 9.39
CA ASN A 192 13.54 -14.26 9.50
C ASN A 192 14.46 -13.23 8.82
N HIS A 193 14.25 -12.93 7.54
CA HIS A 193 15.14 -12.12 6.71
C HIS A 193 14.39 -10.97 6.06
N PRO A 194 15.03 -9.81 5.88
CA PRO A 194 14.42 -8.69 5.19
C PRO A 194 14.18 -9.06 3.72
N LEU A 195 13.26 -8.32 3.11
CA LEU A 195 13.08 -8.33 1.67
C LEU A 195 14.11 -7.38 1.05
N ASP A 196 14.48 -7.67 -0.18
CA ASP A 196 15.45 -6.92 -0.98
C ASP A 196 14.92 -7.02 -2.42
N ARG A 197 14.51 -5.89 -2.98
CA ARG A 197 13.92 -5.80 -4.31
C ARG A 197 14.97 -6.05 -5.38
N GLU A 198 16.21 -5.61 -5.18
CA GLU A 198 17.33 -5.86 -6.08
C GLU A 198 17.69 -7.35 -6.14
N GLU A 199 17.48 -8.10 -5.06
CA GLU A 199 17.58 -9.57 -5.06
C GLU A 199 16.35 -10.21 -5.75
N ARG A 200 15.14 -9.81 -5.36
CA ARG A 200 13.88 -10.34 -5.89
C ARG A 200 12.70 -9.39 -5.69
N ASP A 201 12.17 -8.90 -6.81
CA ASP A 201 11.06 -7.93 -6.86
C ASP A 201 9.66 -8.54 -6.68
N GLN A 202 9.48 -9.83 -6.96
CA GLN A 202 8.15 -10.46 -6.96
C GLN A 202 8.11 -11.93 -6.50
N TYR A 203 6.96 -12.30 -5.93
CA TYR A 203 6.63 -13.66 -5.50
C TYR A 203 5.23 -14.07 -5.99
N ASP A 204 5.14 -14.56 -7.23
CA ASP A 204 3.86 -14.96 -7.86
C ASP A 204 3.49 -16.44 -7.70
N HIS A 205 4.39 -17.24 -7.14
CA HIS A 205 4.23 -18.68 -7.00
C HIS A 205 4.01 -19.10 -5.55
N LEU A 206 3.31 -18.25 -4.79
CA LEU A 206 2.93 -18.50 -3.40
C LEU A 206 1.46 -18.86 -3.29
N TRP A 207 1.17 -19.86 -2.48
CA TRP A 207 -0.18 -20.31 -2.20
C TRP A 207 -0.41 -20.40 -0.70
N LEU A 208 -1.50 -19.80 -0.25
CA LEU A 208 -2.04 -20.02 1.09
C LEU A 208 -2.96 -21.25 1.04
N ILE A 209 -2.62 -22.28 1.82
CA ILE A 209 -3.45 -23.45 2.03
C ILE A 209 -4.06 -23.36 3.42
N VAL A 210 -5.36 -23.58 3.50
CA VAL A 210 -6.10 -23.66 4.77
C VAL A 210 -6.64 -25.06 4.89
N THR A 211 -6.27 -25.74 5.98
CA THR A 211 -6.72 -27.10 6.27
C THR A 211 -7.56 -27.08 7.54
N ASP A 212 -8.75 -27.66 7.48
CA ASP A 212 -9.62 -27.82 8.64
C ASP A 212 -9.32 -29.11 9.42
N LYS A 213 -10.08 -29.36 10.50
CA LYS A 213 -9.93 -30.60 11.29
C LYS A 213 -10.27 -31.87 10.49
N GLN A 214 -11.09 -31.77 9.45
CA GLN A 214 -11.54 -32.88 8.63
C GLN A 214 -10.65 -33.12 7.40
N GLN A 215 -9.49 -32.45 7.32
CA GLN A 215 -8.54 -32.53 6.21
C GLN A 215 -9.08 -32.01 4.87
N GLN A 216 -10.13 -31.20 4.89
CA GLN A 216 -10.55 -30.43 3.73
C GLN A 216 -9.63 -29.22 3.55
N GLN A 217 -9.32 -28.90 2.29
CA GLN A 217 -8.38 -27.84 1.94
C GLN A 217 -8.98 -26.77 1.05
N ALA A 218 -8.77 -25.51 1.42
CA ALA A 218 -8.97 -24.34 0.57
C ALA A 218 -7.62 -23.77 0.15
N LYS A 219 -7.52 -23.20 -1.06
CA LYS A 219 -6.29 -22.60 -1.58
C LYS A 219 -6.54 -21.22 -2.18
N MET A 220 -5.62 -20.29 -1.92
CA MET A 220 -5.60 -18.95 -2.53
C MET A 220 -4.20 -18.60 -3.00
N LYS A 221 -4.09 -18.01 -4.18
CA LYS A 221 -2.83 -17.54 -4.75
C LYS A 221 -2.46 -16.17 -4.16
N LEU A 222 -1.21 -16.01 -3.74
CA LEU A 222 -0.67 -14.72 -3.28
C LEU A 222 0.28 -14.19 -4.35
N HIS A 223 0.04 -12.95 -4.79
CA HIS A 223 0.96 -12.19 -5.64
C HIS A 223 1.58 -11.09 -4.78
N ILE A 224 2.84 -11.26 -4.37
CA ILE A 224 3.54 -10.28 -3.54
C ILE A 224 4.51 -9.50 -4.41
N GLN A 225 4.35 -8.17 -4.45
CA GLN A 225 5.28 -7.25 -5.07
C GLN A 225 6.09 -6.52 -3.98
N VAL A 226 7.41 -6.59 -4.09
CA VAL A 226 8.32 -5.81 -3.24
C VAL A 226 8.42 -4.40 -3.83
N LEU A 227 8.15 -3.39 -3.01
CA LEU A 227 8.23 -1.99 -3.42
C LEU A 227 9.63 -1.45 -3.15
N ASP A 228 10.16 -0.77 -4.16
CA ASP A 228 11.45 -0.10 -4.17
C ASP A 228 11.57 1.01 -3.12
N VAL A 229 12.72 1.06 -2.46
CA VAL A 229 13.16 2.07 -1.52
C VAL A 229 14.59 2.46 -1.91
N ASN A 230 14.87 3.77 -1.94
CA ASN A 230 16.20 4.29 -2.25
C ASN A 230 17.22 3.99 -1.12
N ASP A 231 17.75 2.77 -1.10
CA ASP A 231 18.72 2.28 -0.11
C ASP A 231 20.09 1.96 -0.71
N ASN A 232 20.22 1.98 -2.04
CA ASN A 232 21.51 1.94 -2.70
C ASN A 232 22.02 3.35 -3.00
N SER A 233 23.24 3.43 -3.52
CA SER A 233 23.82 4.69 -3.95
C SER A 233 24.62 4.45 -5.22
N PRO A 234 24.72 5.45 -6.11
CA PRO A 234 25.35 5.25 -7.41
C PRO A 234 26.82 4.87 -7.25
N LYS A 235 27.24 3.83 -7.98
CA LYS A 235 28.64 3.36 -8.02
C LYS A 235 29.23 3.62 -9.39
N PHE A 236 30.32 4.39 -9.45
CA PHE A 236 31.08 4.57 -10.70
C PHE A 236 31.69 3.25 -11.18
N LEU A 237 31.65 3.01 -12.50
CA LEU A 237 32.28 1.84 -13.10
C LEU A 237 33.82 1.91 -13.07
N THR A 238 34.37 3.12 -12.98
CA THR A 238 35.82 3.37 -12.87
C THR A 238 36.11 4.43 -11.81
N ASN A 239 37.06 4.15 -10.92
CA ASN A 239 37.40 5.04 -9.81
C ASN A 239 38.33 6.20 -10.21
N LEU A 240 39.05 6.07 -11.33
CA LEU A 240 39.99 7.07 -11.81
C LEU A 240 40.01 7.09 -13.34
N THR A 241 39.64 8.22 -13.92
CA THR A 241 39.72 8.45 -15.37
C THR A 241 40.83 9.46 -15.65
N LYS A 242 41.89 9.02 -16.34
CA LYS A 242 42.98 9.90 -16.80
C LYS A 242 42.71 10.30 -18.24
N ILE A 243 42.63 11.60 -18.49
CA ILE A 243 42.38 12.16 -19.82
C ILE A 243 43.58 13.03 -20.19
N SER A 244 44.19 12.76 -21.34
CA SER A 244 45.23 13.61 -21.91
C SER A 244 44.61 14.45 -23.02
N VAL A 245 44.68 15.77 -22.88
CA VAL A 245 44.10 16.73 -23.82
C VAL A 245 45.22 17.56 -24.41
N ASN A 246 45.25 17.68 -25.74
CA ASN A 246 46.19 18.56 -26.44
C ASN A 246 45.66 20.00 -26.39
N GLU A 247 46.55 21.00 -26.28
CA GLU A 247 46.18 22.42 -26.30
C GLU A 247 45.46 22.83 -27.59
N THR A 248 45.70 22.10 -28.69
CA THR A 248 45.04 22.28 -29.99
C THR A 248 43.77 21.45 -30.16
N PHE A 249 43.18 20.95 -29.06
CA PHE A 249 41.98 20.12 -29.12
C PHE A 249 40.79 20.91 -29.70
N THR A 250 40.53 20.70 -30.99
CA THR A 250 39.30 21.07 -31.66
C THR A 250 38.48 19.79 -31.79
N GLY A 251 37.48 19.60 -30.95
CA GLY A 251 36.70 18.35 -30.92
C GLY A 251 36.06 18.01 -32.25
N LYS A 252 35.65 16.75 -32.38
CA LYS A 252 35.37 16.13 -33.69
C LYS A 252 34.17 16.68 -34.45
N GLU A 253 33.27 17.44 -33.85
CA GLU A 253 32.17 18.09 -34.57
C GLU A 253 31.76 19.37 -33.81
N LYS A 254 31.67 20.50 -34.51
CA LYS A 254 31.04 21.72 -33.97
C LYS A 254 29.53 21.47 -33.84
N LYS A 255 29.09 20.87 -32.75
CA LYS A 255 27.65 20.76 -32.43
C LYS A 255 27.22 22.00 -31.68
N THR A 256 26.47 22.85 -32.36
CA THR A 256 25.78 23.98 -31.74
C THR A 256 24.52 23.44 -31.05
N PHE A 257 24.58 23.19 -29.74
CA PHE A 257 23.38 22.90 -28.97
C PHE A 257 22.71 24.21 -28.56
N PHE A 258 21.52 24.47 -29.11
CA PHE A 258 20.69 25.61 -28.72
C PHE A 258 19.99 25.27 -27.40
N PHE A 259 20.61 25.63 -26.28
CA PHE A 259 19.95 25.59 -24.98
C PHE A 259 19.17 26.89 -24.76
N PRO A 260 17.92 26.87 -24.26
CA PRO A 260 17.10 28.07 -24.05
C PRO A 260 17.53 28.90 -22.82
N PHE A 261 18.82 28.84 -22.43
CA PHE A 261 19.32 29.48 -21.22
C PHE A 261 20.63 30.25 -21.47
N LYS A 262 20.50 31.59 -21.48
CA LYS A 262 21.42 32.71 -21.17
C LYS A 262 22.88 32.76 -21.68
N TYR A 263 23.52 31.70 -22.16
CA TYR A 263 24.85 31.81 -22.79
C TYR A 263 24.96 30.83 -23.95
N SER A 264 25.22 31.34 -25.15
CA SER A 264 25.65 30.49 -26.25
C SER A 264 27.13 30.14 -26.01
N PHE A 265 27.40 28.87 -25.72
CA PHE A 265 28.77 28.35 -25.64
C PHE A 265 29.05 27.54 -26.91
N TYR A 266 30.27 27.61 -27.43
CA TYR A 266 30.72 26.60 -28.39
C TYR A 266 31.25 25.40 -27.64
N PHE A 267 30.59 24.26 -27.82
CA PHE A 267 31.17 22.98 -27.46
C PHE A 267 32.39 22.75 -28.34
N VAL A 268 33.57 22.81 -27.72
CA VAL A 268 34.82 22.53 -28.41
C VAL A 268 34.88 21.03 -28.67
N GLY A 269 34.56 20.20 -27.67
CA GLY A 269 34.44 18.76 -27.83
C GLY A 269 34.13 18.03 -26.53
N GLU A 270 33.65 16.79 -26.68
CA GLU A 270 33.49 15.83 -25.59
C GLU A 270 34.84 15.24 -25.20
N LEU A 271 35.13 15.18 -23.89
CA LEU A 271 36.32 14.54 -23.35
C LEU A 271 36.05 13.07 -23.02
N THR A 272 35.01 12.82 -22.24
CA THR A 272 34.61 11.48 -21.79
C THR A 272 33.20 11.55 -21.20
N CYS A 273 32.56 10.38 -21.03
CA CYS A 273 31.34 10.26 -20.25
C CYS A 273 31.58 9.34 -19.05
N PHE A 274 31.25 9.85 -17.88
CA PHE A 274 31.28 9.08 -16.65
C PHE A 274 30.04 8.20 -16.58
N GLN A 275 30.24 6.96 -16.17
CA GLN A 275 29.17 5.99 -15.99
C GLN A 275 29.17 5.54 -14.54
N ALA A 276 28.04 5.75 -13.89
CA ALA A 276 27.68 5.15 -12.63
C ALA A 276 26.45 4.27 -12.81
N TYR A 277 26.28 3.32 -11.90
CA TYR A 277 25.15 2.41 -11.84
C TYR A 277 24.53 2.49 -10.46
N ASP A 278 23.20 2.59 -10.43
CA ASP A 278 22.38 2.53 -9.23
C ASP A 278 21.31 1.46 -9.49
N PRO A 279 21.23 0.41 -8.66
CA PRO A 279 20.33 -0.71 -8.90
C PRO A 279 18.86 -0.41 -8.58
N ASP A 280 18.56 0.67 -7.87
CA ASP A 280 17.21 1.05 -7.44
C ASP A 280 16.29 1.36 -8.65
N GLU A 281 14.97 1.28 -8.46
CA GLU A 281 14.00 1.44 -9.54
C GLU A 281 13.67 2.91 -9.86
N GLY A 282 13.48 3.19 -11.15
CA GLY A 282 12.90 4.45 -11.63
C GLY A 282 13.69 5.69 -11.22
N ASN A 283 13.07 6.58 -10.44
CA ASN A 283 13.72 7.81 -9.97
C ASN A 283 14.74 7.55 -8.85
N ASN A 284 14.61 6.46 -8.10
CA ASN A 284 15.56 6.12 -7.05
C ASN A 284 16.90 5.71 -7.69
N GLY A 285 16.88 4.93 -8.77
CA GLY A 285 18.07 4.64 -9.57
C GLY A 285 18.50 5.73 -10.57
N ARG A 286 17.80 6.86 -10.65
CA ARG A 286 18.14 7.92 -11.62
C ARG A 286 19.34 8.72 -11.13
N ILE A 287 20.41 8.69 -11.92
CA ILE A 287 21.69 9.31 -11.55
C ILE A 287 21.78 10.76 -12.05
N ILE A 288 22.24 11.64 -11.17
CA ILE A 288 22.63 13.02 -11.48
C ILE A 288 24.13 13.19 -11.22
N TYR A 289 24.84 13.66 -12.24
CA TYR A 289 26.27 13.96 -12.17
C TYR A 289 26.50 15.44 -11.85
N SER A 290 27.49 15.70 -11.00
CA SER A 290 27.89 17.04 -10.59
C SER A 290 29.39 17.08 -10.30
N PHE A 291 30.00 18.27 -10.37
CA PHE A 291 31.34 18.44 -9.85
C PHE A 291 31.30 18.55 -8.33
N ASP A 292 32.23 17.88 -7.66
CA ASP A 292 32.44 18.00 -6.23
C ASP A 292 33.56 19.02 -5.98
N HIS A 293 33.25 20.09 -5.24
CA HIS A 293 34.18 21.17 -4.92
C HIS A 293 34.87 21.77 -6.18
N PHE A 294 34.07 22.34 -7.08
CA PHE A 294 34.53 22.91 -8.35
C PHE A 294 34.92 24.39 -8.23
N ASP A 295 36.06 24.79 -8.79
CA ASP A 295 36.43 26.20 -8.89
C ASP A 295 35.51 26.90 -9.90
N ASP A 296 34.79 27.93 -9.45
CA ASP A 296 33.89 28.73 -10.29
C ASP A 296 34.60 29.27 -11.54
N LYS A 297 35.91 29.52 -11.49
CA LYS A 297 36.71 29.96 -12.66
C LYS A 297 36.80 28.92 -13.77
N LEU A 298 36.60 27.64 -13.46
CA LEU A 298 36.62 26.54 -14.43
C LEU A 298 35.27 26.35 -15.15
N THR A 299 34.19 26.95 -14.63
CA THR A 299 32.83 26.86 -15.23
C THR A 299 32.74 27.47 -16.62
N GLN A 300 33.68 28.36 -16.99
CA GLN A 300 33.78 28.95 -18.33
C GLN A 300 34.49 28.06 -19.36
N PHE A 301 35.14 26.96 -18.92
CA PHE A 301 35.95 26.07 -19.75
C PHE A 301 35.44 24.64 -19.79
N LEU A 302 34.75 24.19 -18.74
CA LEU A 302 34.26 22.82 -18.62
C LEU A 302 32.76 22.81 -18.34
N TYR A 303 32.08 21.89 -19.01
CA TYR A 303 30.67 21.61 -18.79
C TYR A 303 30.47 20.11 -18.58
N LEU A 304 29.81 19.75 -17.48
CA LEU A 304 29.36 18.40 -17.23
C LEU A 304 27.84 18.34 -17.43
N ASN A 305 27.39 17.50 -18.36
CA ASN A 305 25.98 17.22 -18.48
C ASN A 305 25.55 16.36 -17.27
N ASN A 306 24.62 16.90 -16.49
CA ASN A 306 24.16 16.28 -15.26
C ASN A 306 23.33 15.01 -15.47
N GLU A 307 22.72 14.81 -16.64
CA GLU A 307 21.93 13.61 -16.96
C GLU A 307 22.77 12.55 -17.68
N THR A 308 23.62 12.96 -18.62
CA THR A 308 24.40 12.00 -19.43
C THR A 308 25.75 11.64 -18.83
N GLY A 309 26.23 12.40 -17.83
CA GLY A 309 27.56 12.24 -17.26
C GLY A 309 28.70 12.61 -18.22
N CYS A 310 28.39 13.24 -19.36
CA CYS A 310 29.39 13.60 -20.36
C CYS A 310 30.04 14.94 -20.02
N LEU A 311 31.38 14.93 -20.01
CA LEU A 311 32.22 16.09 -19.76
C LEU A 311 32.71 16.68 -21.09
N PHE A 312 32.53 17.98 -21.22
CA PHE A 312 32.85 18.74 -22.42
C PHE A 312 33.80 19.89 -22.09
N ILE A 313 34.68 20.19 -23.05
CA ILE A 313 35.36 21.47 -23.11
C ILE A 313 34.45 22.46 -23.84
N ILE A 314 34.25 23.61 -23.21
CA ILE A 314 33.48 24.71 -23.77
C ILE A 314 34.38 25.94 -23.94
N GLN A 315 34.08 26.74 -24.96
CA GLN A 315 34.68 28.05 -25.15
C GLN A 315 33.58 29.12 -25.05
N SER A 316 33.82 30.11 -24.21
CA SER A 316 32.99 31.31 -24.14
C SER A 316 33.09 32.11 -25.44
N LEU A 317 31.95 32.51 -25.98
CA LEU A 317 31.84 33.40 -27.15
C LEU A 317 32.49 34.79 -26.95
N LEU A 318 32.78 35.17 -25.70
CA LEU A 318 33.35 36.46 -25.33
C LEU A 318 34.89 36.47 -25.30
N LEU A 319 35.55 35.31 -25.48
CA LEU A 319 37.02 35.17 -25.39
C LEU A 319 37.61 34.79 -26.76
N THR A 320 38.51 35.64 -27.26
CA THR A 320 39.20 35.48 -28.56
C THR A 320 40.31 34.42 -28.54
N SER A 321 40.69 33.90 -27.37
CA SER A 321 41.65 32.81 -27.20
C SER A 321 41.24 31.90 -26.02
N ILE A 322 41.51 30.60 -26.15
CA ILE A 322 41.43 29.63 -25.05
C ILE A 322 42.77 29.70 -24.31
N ASP A 323 42.96 30.70 -23.44
CA ASP A 323 44.08 30.67 -22.52
C ASP A 323 43.70 29.79 -21.31
N LEU A 324 43.79 28.47 -21.48
CA LEU A 324 43.74 27.48 -20.38
C LEU A 324 45.00 27.56 -19.48
N ILE A 325 46.03 28.25 -19.97
CA ILE A 325 47.38 28.38 -19.40
C ILE A 325 47.41 28.99 -17.99
N PRO A 326 46.58 30.00 -17.62
CA PRO A 326 46.64 30.60 -16.28
C PRO A 326 46.11 29.69 -15.16
N LEU A 327 45.30 28.67 -15.48
CA LEU A 327 44.70 27.75 -14.49
C LEU A 327 45.50 26.46 -14.30
N LEU A 328 46.46 26.17 -15.19
CA LEU A 328 47.38 25.02 -15.09
C LEU A 328 48.61 25.30 -14.22
N GLN A 329 48.65 26.43 -13.52
CA GLN A 329 49.77 26.84 -12.66
C GLN A 329 49.90 25.95 -11.42
N LEU A 330 50.53 24.79 -11.60
CA LEU A 330 51.77 24.41 -10.91
C LEU A 330 52.32 23.06 -11.41
N ASN A 331 51.50 22.20 -12.06
CA ASN A 331 51.86 20.80 -12.33
C ASN A 331 51.32 20.18 -13.66
N ASN A 332 50.81 20.96 -14.63
CA ASN A 332 50.26 20.45 -15.91
C ASN A 332 49.13 19.40 -15.80
N HIS A 333 48.53 19.25 -14.62
CA HIS A 333 47.43 18.31 -14.37
C HIS A 333 46.30 19.03 -13.63
N LEU A 334 45.07 18.84 -14.10
CA LEU A 334 43.86 19.27 -13.44
C LEU A 334 43.21 18.06 -12.76
N LEU A 335 43.01 18.12 -11.45
CA LEU A 335 42.28 17.11 -10.70
C LEU A 335 40.84 17.58 -10.50
N LEU A 336 39.89 16.79 -10.98
CA LEU A 336 38.46 17.04 -10.81
C LEU A 336 37.85 15.86 -10.08
N THR A 337 37.04 16.16 -9.06
CA THR A 337 36.21 15.16 -8.39
C THR A 337 34.79 15.27 -8.94
N ILE A 338 34.21 14.14 -9.33
CA ILE A 338 32.85 14.07 -9.86
C ILE A 338 32.01 13.25 -8.90
N ARG A 339 30.83 13.76 -8.61
CA ARG A 339 29.86 13.14 -7.72
C ARG A 339 28.64 12.70 -8.52
N ALA A 340 28.27 11.44 -8.34
CA ALA A 340 26.99 10.87 -8.78
C ALA A 340 26.05 10.80 -7.58
N GLN A 341 24.79 11.21 -7.75
CA GLN A 341 23.74 11.15 -6.72
C GLN A 341 22.47 10.59 -7.33
N ALA A 342 21.73 9.79 -6.55
CA ALA A 342 20.37 9.38 -6.89
C ALA A 342 19.42 10.59 -6.85
N TYR A 343 18.39 10.59 -7.70
CA TYR A 343 17.37 11.64 -7.74
C TYR A 343 16.35 11.53 -6.59
N GLY A 344 16.10 10.33 -6.08
CA GLY A 344 15.16 10.10 -4.98
C GLY A 344 15.63 10.71 -3.65
N PRO A 345 14.72 11.08 -2.74
CA PRO A 345 15.09 11.44 -1.38
C PRO A 345 15.83 10.26 -0.76
N HIS A 346 17.03 10.48 -0.22
CA HIS A 346 17.66 9.49 0.65
C HIS A 346 16.76 9.35 1.88
N PHE A 347 16.03 8.24 1.99
CA PHE A 347 15.42 7.85 3.26
C PHE A 347 16.52 7.36 4.21
N SER A 348 17.44 8.25 4.57
CA SER A 348 18.08 8.12 5.87
C SER A 348 16.94 8.20 6.89
N SER A 349 16.88 7.24 7.80
CA SER A 349 15.88 7.12 8.86
C SER A 349 15.96 8.23 9.91
N ASN A 350 16.25 9.46 9.48
CA ASN A 350 16.03 10.66 10.24
C ASN A 350 14.70 11.24 9.77
N ILE A 351 13.67 11.02 10.58
CA ILE A 351 12.48 11.86 10.58
C ILE A 351 12.97 13.27 10.93
N HIS A 352 13.42 14.01 9.91
CA HIS A 352 13.69 15.43 10.05
C HIS A 352 12.34 16.07 10.27
N SER A 353 12.11 16.58 11.49
CA SER A 353 10.89 17.29 11.83
C SER A 353 10.66 18.39 10.80
N LYS A 354 9.49 18.33 10.14
CA LYS A 354 9.00 19.43 9.30
C LYS A 354 9.08 20.71 10.15
N SER A 355 9.65 21.77 9.59
CA SER A 355 9.73 23.06 10.30
C SER A 355 8.33 23.47 10.76
N SER A 356 8.24 23.95 11.99
CA SER A 356 6.99 24.45 12.57
C SER A 356 6.42 25.65 11.81
N ARG A 357 7.26 26.32 11.01
CA ARG A 357 6.90 27.48 10.19
C ARG A 357 7.47 27.36 8.76
N PRO A 358 6.67 26.95 7.77
CA PRO A 358 7.09 26.91 6.37
C PRO A 358 7.29 28.33 5.81
N PHE A 359 8.11 28.46 4.77
CA PHE A 359 8.37 29.74 4.09
C PHE A 359 7.07 30.35 3.55
N ASN A 360 6.64 31.48 4.12
CA ASN A 360 5.42 32.17 3.71
C ASN A 360 5.73 33.22 2.64
N THR A 361 5.34 32.92 1.41
CA THR A 361 5.60 33.78 0.24
C THR A 361 4.93 35.14 0.34
N ASN A 362 3.74 35.22 0.93
CA ASN A 362 2.98 36.48 1.04
C ASN A 362 3.66 37.44 2.03
N GLU A 363 4.08 36.94 3.20
CA GLU A 363 4.79 37.74 4.20
C GLU A 363 6.11 38.30 3.65
N VAL A 364 6.87 37.48 2.92
CA VAL A 364 8.11 37.93 2.27
C VAL A 364 7.82 38.92 1.16
N LYS A 365 6.75 38.72 0.37
CA LYS A 365 6.36 39.64 -0.70
C LYS A 365 5.95 41.02 -0.17
N GLU A 366 5.16 41.07 0.90
CA GLU A 366 4.78 42.33 1.57
C GLU A 366 6.00 43.08 2.11
N MET A 367 6.95 42.35 2.71
CA MET A 367 8.22 42.91 3.17
C MET A 367 9.04 43.49 2.00
N LEU A 368 9.15 42.76 0.89
CA LEU A 368 9.84 43.22 -0.31
C LEU A 368 9.20 44.48 -0.88
N GLU A 369 7.87 44.51 -1.00
CA GLU A 369 7.11 45.66 -1.48
C GLU A 369 7.41 46.92 -0.66
N GLN A 370 7.34 46.82 0.67
CA GLN A 370 7.61 47.95 1.56
C GLN A 370 9.05 48.48 1.44
N LEU A 371 10.05 47.58 1.45
CA LEU A 371 11.46 47.99 1.36
C LEU A 371 11.80 48.61 0.01
N ILE A 372 11.31 48.00 -1.07
CA ILE A 372 11.65 48.42 -2.44
C ILE A 372 11.00 49.76 -2.75
N GLN A 373 9.72 49.97 -2.40
CA GLN A 373 9.06 51.27 -2.56
C GLN A 373 9.80 52.37 -1.78
N GLN A 374 10.13 52.14 -0.50
CA GLN A 374 10.82 53.15 0.33
C GLN A 374 12.18 53.58 -0.20
N ILE A 375 12.92 52.67 -0.84
CA ILE A 375 14.30 52.91 -1.29
C ILE A 375 14.32 53.43 -2.73
N ILE A 376 13.49 52.87 -3.61
CA ILE A 376 13.50 53.19 -5.04
C ILE A 376 12.69 54.44 -5.37
N ASP A 377 11.62 54.75 -4.63
CA ASP A 377 10.87 55.99 -4.85
C ASP A 377 11.71 57.25 -4.59
N ARG A 378 12.85 57.13 -3.89
CA ARG A 378 13.80 58.21 -3.67
C ARG A 378 14.79 58.42 -4.82
N GLN A 379 14.80 57.54 -5.82
CA GLN A 379 15.71 57.58 -6.96
C GLN A 379 14.99 58.09 -8.21
N ASN A 380 15.39 59.27 -8.69
CA ASN A 380 14.70 59.96 -9.78
C ASN A 380 15.28 59.69 -11.19
N GLU A 381 16.48 59.10 -11.30
CA GLU A 381 17.19 58.87 -12.58
C GLU A 381 18.03 57.60 -12.55
N TYR A 382 18.09 56.89 -13.69
CA TYR A 382 18.92 55.70 -13.86
C TYR A 382 20.38 56.12 -14.08
N ASP A 383 21.29 55.51 -13.32
CA ASP A 383 22.73 55.73 -13.41
C ASP A 383 23.43 54.39 -13.16
N CYS A 384 24.30 53.97 -14.08
CA CYS A 384 24.88 52.63 -14.06
C CYS A 384 25.72 52.36 -12.79
N ASP A 385 26.49 53.34 -12.35
CA ASP A 385 27.38 53.21 -11.19
C ASP A 385 26.57 53.23 -9.89
N LYS A 386 25.57 54.13 -9.80
CA LYS A 386 24.66 54.20 -8.65
C LYS A 386 23.77 52.98 -8.56
N CYS A 387 23.23 52.46 -9.66
CA CYS A 387 22.41 51.25 -9.68
C CYS A 387 23.22 50.00 -9.32
N THR A 388 24.49 49.94 -9.71
CA THR A 388 25.40 48.86 -9.29
C THR A 388 25.58 48.85 -7.78
N GLN A 389 25.84 50.00 -7.17
CA GLN A 389 25.95 50.09 -5.70
C GLN A 389 24.60 49.81 -5.01
N LEU A 390 23.51 50.40 -5.53
CA LEU A 390 22.16 50.24 -5.01
C LEU A 390 21.69 48.78 -5.01
N SER A 391 22.02 48.00 -6.04
CA SER A 391 21.67 46.57 -6.10
C SER A 391 22.37 45.75 -5.00
N LYS A 392 23.63 46.07 -4.68
CA LYS A 392 24.38 45.43 -3.58
C LYS A 392 23.79 45.82 -2.23
N ASP A 393 23.51 47.12 -2.05
CA ASP A 393 22.93 47.63 -0.80
C ASP A 393 21.54 47.05 -0.55
N LEU A 394 20.68 47.02 -1.58
CA LEU A 394 19.36 46.38 -1.52
C LEU A 394 19.46 44.90 -1.17
N SER A 395 20.39 44.16 -1.80
CA SER A 395 20.60 42.73 -1.51
C SER A 395 20.95 42.51 -0.04
N GLN A 396 21.78 43.38 0.55
CA GLN A 396 22.17 43.30 1.96
C GLN A 396 21.01 43.68 2.90
N ILE A 397 20.26 44.74 2.58
CA ILE A 397 19.07 45.16 3.36
C ILE A 397 18.01 44.07 3.38
N ILE A 398 17.69 43.48 2.22
CA ILE A 398 16.73 42.38 2.11
C ILE A 398 17.23 41.17 2.90
N LYS A 399 18.53 40.88 2.86
CA LYS A 399 19.13 39.77 3.63
C LYS A 399 18.94 39.95 5.13
N ASP A 400 19.12 41.16 5.64
CA ASP A 400 18.97 41.44 7.07
C ASP A 400 17.50 41.50 7.51
N ALA A 401 16.59 41.95 6.62
CA ALA A 401 15.15 41.83 6.83
C ALA A 401 14.69 40.37 6.89
N MET A 402 15.16 39.51 5.97
CA MET A 402 14.85 38.08 5.97
C MET A 402 15.31 37.36 7.24
N LYS A 403 16.48 37.73 7.79
CA LYS A 403 16.93 37.20 9.09
C LYS A 403 15.97 37.57 10.22
N SER A 404 15.35 38.75 10.16
CA SER A 404 14.44 39.23 11.20
C SER A 404 13.08 38.50 11.20
N LEU A 405 12.71 37.85 10.08
CA LEU A 405 11.49 37.05 9.98
C LEU A 405 11.59 35.69 10.70
N ASN A 406 12.79 35.27 11.11
CA ASN A 406 13.04 34.05 11.89
C ASN A 406 12.44 32.77 11.28
N TYR A 407 12.61 32.52 9.97
CA TYR A 407 12.38 31.17 9.45
C TYR A 407 13.52 30.26 9.87
N GLU A 408 13.22 29.31 10.74
CA GLU A 408 14.16 28.28 11.13
C GLU A 408 14.41 27.36 9.95
N ARG A 409 15.67 26.97 9.81
CA ARG A 409 16.10 25.97 8.83
C ARG A 409 16.06 26.37 7.35
N TYR A 410 16.07 27.67 7.07
CA TYR A 410 16.13 28.19 5.70
C TYR A 410 17.44 28.91 5.40
N LYS A 411 17.99 28.64 4.21
CA LYS A 411 19.05 29.44 3.58
C LYS A 411 18.42 30.31 2.49
N TYR A 412 18.75 31.60 2.50
CA TYR A 412 18.19 32.55 1.55
C TYR A 412 19.15 32.84 0.40
N VAL A 413 18.64 32.77 -0.83
CA VAL A 413 19.32 33.28 -2.01
C VAL A 413 18.52 34.48 -2.51
N ILE A 414 19.18 35.63 -2.60
CA ILE A 414 18.56 36.90 -2.98
C ILE A 414 19.13 37.34 -4.30
N GLN A 415 18.24 37.57 -5.27
CA GLN A 415 18.57 38.10 -6.57
C GLN A 415 17.92 39.48 -6.71
N VAL A 416 18.74 40.52 -6.87
CA VAL A 416 18.29 41.90 -7.13
C VAL A 416 18.75 42.31 -8.52
N VAL A 417 17.84 42.87 -9.29
CA VAL A 417 18.08 43.33 -10.66
C VAL A 417 17.53 44.74 -10.77
N LEU A 418 18.39 45.67 -11.17
CA LEU A 418 18.03 47.05 -11.47
C LEU A 418 18.35 47.33 -12.93
N GLY A 419 17.46 48.04 -13.61
CA GLY A 419 17.67 48.42 -15.00
C GLY A 419 16.84 49.63 -15.39
N GLN A 420 17.14 50.18 -16.56
CA GLN A 420 16.37 51.27 -17.13
C GLN A 420 15.14 50.72 -17.84
N CYS A 421 13.98 51.38 -17.66
CA CYS A 421 12.80 51.09 -18.47
C CYS A 421 13.01 51.63 -19.88
N GLN A 422 13.38 50.74 -20.80
CA GLN A 422 13.35 50.95 -22.26
C GLN A 422 12.35 49.92 -22.83
N ASP A 423 11.80 50.14 -24.04
CA ASP A 423 10.74 49.30 -24.66
C ASP A 423 11.14 47.82 -24.95
N ASP A 424 12.23 47.34 -24.38
CA ASP A 424 12.78 46.00 -24.55
C ASP A 424 12.33 45.03 -23.43
N ASN A 425 12.08 43.78 -23.81
CA ASN A 425 11.70 42.73 -22.88
C ASN A 425 12.93 42.04 -22.27
N LEU A 426 12.99 41.96 -20.94
CA LEU A 426 14.00 41.21 -20.20
C LEU A 426 13.39 39.91 -19.65
N MET A 427 13.88 38.76 -20.12
CA MET A 427 13.52 37.45 -19.56
C MET A 427 14.66 36.94 -18.66
N MET A 428 14.33 36.55 -17.43
CA MET A 428 15.30 36.08 -16.45
C MET A 428 14.87 34.72 -15.90
N THR A 429 15.82 33.80 -15.84
CA THR A 429 15.62 32.43 -15.35
C THR A 429 16.73 32.10 -14.35
N CYS A 430 16.38 31.43 -13.25
CA CYS A 430 17.34 30.88 -12.29
C CYS A 430 17.25 29.35 -12.31
N ARG A 431 18.38 28.67 -12.06
CA ARG A 431 18.43 27.22 -11.82
C ARG A 431 18.99 26.99 -10.43
N CYS A 432 18.23 26.33 -9.58
CA CYS A 432 18.64 25.92 -8.23
C CYS A 432 18.22 24.46 -8.00
N LEU A 433 18.96 23.76 -7.14
CA LEU A 433 18.48 22.50 -6.56
C LEU A 433 17.22 22.86 -5.77
N TRP A 434 16.09 22.23 -6.11
CA TRP A 434 14.76 22.66 -5.66
C TRP A 434 13.99 21.48 -5.10
N ASP A 435 13.62 21.57 -3.82
CA ASP A 435 12.72 20.65 -3.15
C ASP A 435 11.27 21.14 -3.28
N ILE A 436 10.42 20.36 -3.96
CA ILE A 436 9.04 20.75 -4.27
C ILE A 436 8.16 20.84 -3.00
N GLU A 437 8.50 20.12 -1.94
CA GLU A 437 7.70 20.08 -0.72
C GLU A 437 8.05 21.20 0.27
N THR A 438 9.32 21.65 0.28
CA THR A 438 9.85 22.51 1.35
C THR A 438 10.43 23.84 0.88
N ASP A 439 10.96 23.90 -0.35
CA ASP A 439 11.51 25.14 -0.92
C ASP A 439 10.40 26.02 -1.46
N ASN A 440 10.59 27.33 -1.33
CA ASN A 440 9.65 28.29 -1.86
C ASN A 440 10.33 29.62 -2.20
N TYR A 441 9.66 30.46 -2.98
CA TYR A 441 10.22 31.75 -3.40
C TYR A 441 9.16 32.85 -3.39
N ALA A 442 9.62 34.07 -3.17
CA ALA A 442 8.82 35.27 -3.30
C ALA A 442 9.53 36.22 -4.26
N SER A 443 8.77 36.83 -5.16
CA SER A 443 9.28 37.86 -6.07
C SER A 443 8.42 39.11 -6.03
N TYR A 444 9.09 40.24 -6.23
CA TYR A 444 8.46 41.55 -6.36
C TYR A 444 9.14 42.31 -7.49
N VAL A 445 8.32 42.94 -8.33
CA VAL A 445 8.78 43.79 -9.42
C VAL A 445 8.19 45.17 -9.22
N TYR A 446 9.07 46.16 -9.09
CA TYR A 446 8.76 47.57 -9.13
C TYR A 446 9.14 48.12 -10.50
N SER A 447 8.31 48.98 -11.07
CA SER A 447 8.67 49.76 -12.25
C SER A 447 8.07 51.16 -12.20
N ASN A 448 8.82 52.14 -12.66
CA ASN A 448 8.34 53.48 -12.96
C ASN A 448 8.72 53.84 -14.41
N THR A 449 8.53 55.10 -14.82
CA THR A 449 8.80 55.53 -16.20
C THR A 449 10.29 55.52 -16.56
N LYS A 450 11.21 55.27 -15.62
CA LYS A 450 12.66 55.39 -15.82
C LYS A 450 13.45 54.16 -15.38
N ILE A 451 13.06 53.50 -14.29
CA ILE A 451 13.79 52.40 -13.65
C ILE A 451 12.82 51.26 -13.35
N PHE A 452 13.29 50.02 -13.54
CA PHE A 452 12.66 48.84 -12.95
C PHE A 452 13.59 48.19 -11.94
N CYS A 453 12.99 47.54 -10.94
CA CYS A 453 13.65 46.68 -9.99
C CYS A 453 12.91 45.37 -9.87
N ALA A 454 13.57 44.26 -10.20
CA ALA A 454 13.06 42.93 -9.97
C ALA A 454 13.87 42.27 -8.87
N VAL A 455 13.18 41.79 -7.84
CA VAL A 455 13.77 41.09 -6.70
C VAL A 455 13.12 39.74 -6.55
N THR A 456 13.95 38.71 -6.38
CA THR A 456 13.50 37.35 -6.05
C THR A 456 14.27 36.85 -4.83
N VAL A 457 13.54 36.34 -3.85
CA VAL A 457 14.07 35.69 -2.65
C VAL A 457 13.67 34.23 -2.69
N PHE A 458 14.66 33.35 -2.77
CA PHE A 458 14.48 31.91 -2.64
C PHE A 458 14.75 31.49 -1.20
N GLY A 459 13.80 30.81 -0.58
CA GLY A 459 13.96 30.12 0.69
C GLY A 459 14.23 28.65 0.43
N LEU A 460 15.49 28.25 0.61
CA LEU A 460 15.93 26.85 0.46
C LEU A 460 15.97 26.19 1.83
N PHE A 461 15.16 25.16 2.04
CA PHE A 461 15.10 24.41 3.28
C PHE A 461 16.34 23.52 3.40
N TYR A 462 17.03 23.58 4.55
CA TYR A 462 18.12 22.66 4.83
C TYR A 462 17.63 21.52 5.72
N TYR A 463 17.87 20.30 5.25
CA TYR A 463 17.57 19.05 5.95
C TYR A 463 18.52 18.75 7.12
#